data_AF-A0A925PYS3-F1
#
_entry.id   AF-A0A925PYS3-F1
#
_cell.length_a   1.000
_cell.length_b   1.000
_cell.length_c   1.000
_cell.angle_alpha   90.00
_cell.angle_beta   90.00
_cell.angle_gamma   90.00
#
_symmetry.space_group_name_H-M   'P 1'
#
loop_
_entity.id
_entity.type
_entity.pdbx_description
1 polymer ?
#
loop_
_entity_poly.entity_id
_entity_poly.type
_entity_poly.pdbx_seq_one_letter_code
_entity_poly.pdbx_strand_id
1 'polypeptide(L)'
;MSSTHSWTRMSDEQLLGMRFCDLKLKISSALGKRIRRLYGELDKRQIGFRPHVWLSEEWFSPDGVPGIAVPFYLAHPRLERLERRMMRTVEGGSSESAMRILRHEAGHAIDTAYRLRRRKRWREV
;
A
#
# COMPACT_ATOMS: atom_id res chain seq x y z
N MET A 1 1.93 18.22 -11.73
CA MET A 1 0.63 18.85 -12.00
C MET A 1 -0.45 17.84 -11.70
N SER A 2 -1.33 18.12 -10.74
CA SER A 2 -2.40 17.20 -10.35
C SER A 2 -3.49 17.26 -11.42
N SER A 3 -3.67 16.18 -12.18
CA SER A 3 -4.85 16.05 -13.04
C SER A 3 -6.07 16.15 -12.14
N THR A 4 -6.87 17.19 -12.32
CA THR A 4 -8.10 17.41 -11.56
C THR A 4 -9.10 16.36 -12.00
N HIS A 5 -9.10 15.21 -11.34
CA HIS A 5 -10.01 14.13 -11.70
C HIS A 5 -11.44 14.61 -11.40
N SER A 6 -12.34 14.57 -12.38
CA SER A 6 -13.72 15.07 -12.24
C SER A 6 -14.46 14.41 -11.06
N TRP A 7 -14.16 13.14 -10.80
CA TRP A 7 -14.72 12.37 -9.68
C TRP A 7 -14.40 12.96 -8.30
N THR A 8 -13.37 13.80 -8.17
CA THR A 8 -13.02 14.44 -6.89
C THR A 8 -14.11 15.38 -6.36
N ARG A 9 -14.99 15.85 -7.25
CA ARG A 9 -16.11 16.76 -6.96
C ARG A 9 -17.47 16.06 -6.92
N MET A 10 -17.53 14.77 -7.24
CA MET A 10 -18.77 13.99 -7.19
C MET A 10 -19.25 13.79 -5.74
N SER A 11 -20.57 13.63 -5.58
CA SER A 11 -21.14 13.15 -4.31
C SER A 11 -20.60 11.76 -3.97
N ASP A 12 -20.82 11.31 -2.74
CA ASP A 12 -20.38 9.97 -2.34
C ASP A 12 -21.10 8.89 -3.15
N GLU A 13 -22.41 9.04 -3.35
CA GLU A 13 -23.25 8.11 -4.11
C GLU A 13 -22.78 8.00 -5.56
N GLN A 14 -22.47 9.16 -6.18
CA GLN A 14 -21.94 9.20 -7.55
C GLN A 14 -20.56 8.53 -7.64
N LEU A 15 -19.68 8.78 -6.68
CA LEU A 15 -18.34 8.21 -6.64
C LEU A 15 -18.37 6.69 -6.40
N LEU A 16 -19.25 6.22 -5.52
CA LEU A 16 -19.47 4.80 -5.26
C LEU A 16 -20.04 4.05 -6.46
N GLY A 17 -20.80 4.73 -7.33
CA GLY A 17 -21.31 4.16 -8.58
C GLY A 17 -20.28 4.06 -9.71
N MET A 18 -19.05 4.55 -9.52
CA MET A 18 -18.02 4.51 -10.56
C MET A 18 -17.32 3.16 -10.67
N ARG A 19 -16.89 2.81 -11.88
CA ARG A 19 -15.97 1.69 -12.07
C ARG A 19 -14.57 2.08 -11.58
N PHE A 20 -13.87 1.15 -10.93
CA PHE A 20 -12.51 1.38 -10.44
C PHE A 20 -11.53 1.84 -11.52
N CYS A 21 -11.62 1.31 -12.75
CA CYS A 21 -10.75 1.70 -13.85
C CYS A 21 -10.93 3.17 -14.29
N ASP A 22 -12.13 3.74 -14.10
CA ASP A 22 -12.42 5.13 -14.45
C ASP A 22 -11.84 6.12 -13.43
N LEU A 23 -11.46 5.65 -12.24
CA LEU A 23 -10.77 6.46 -11.24
C LEU A 23 -9.35 6.82 -11.69
N LYS A 24 -8.74 6.01 -12.58
CA LYS A 24 -7.40 6.19 -13.16
C LYS A 24 -6.31 6.44 -12.09
N LEU A 25 -6.42 5.69 -10.99
CA LEU A 25 -5.57 5.87 -9.82
C LEU A 25 -4.12 5.54 -10.12
N LYS A 26 -3.23 6.28 -9.46
CA LYS A 26 -1.80 6.04 -9.43
C LYS A 26 -1.33 6.19 -7.99
N ILE A 27 -0.17 5.61 -7.69
CA ILE A 27 0.47 5.82 -6.39
C ILE A 27 0.65 7.32 -6.15
N SER A 28 0.08 7.81 -5.05
CA SER A 28 0.10 9.22 -4.69
C SER A 28 1.51 9.67 -4.32
N SER A 29 1.78 10.98 -4.41
CA SER A 29 3.07 11.53 -3.97
C SER A 29 3.33 11.27 -2.49
N ALA A 30 2.28 11.29 -1.65
CA ALA A 30 2.35 11.00 -0.23
C ALA A 30 2.70 9.52 0.04
N LEU A 31 2.01 8.59 -0.62
CA LEU A 31 2.32 7.16 -0.52
C LEU A 31 3.71 6.86 -1.09
N GLY A 32 4.08 7.45 -2.23
CA GLY A 32 5.40 7.32 -2.83
C GLY A 32 6.55 7.78 -1.92
N LYS A 33 6.35 8.83 -1.11
CA LYS A 33 7.33 9.23 -0.08
C LYS A 33 7.53 8.14 0.99
N ARG A 34 6.45 7.48 1.41
CA ARG A 34 6.47 6.40 2.40
C ARG A 34 7.15 5.15 1.84
N ILE A 35 6.85 4.79 0.60
CA ILE A 35 7.53 3.68 -0.12
C ILE A 35 9.04 3.95 -0.24
N ARG A 36 9.45 5.16 -0.65
CA ARG A 36 10.88 5.52 -0.71
C ARG A 36 11.55 5.47 0.66
N ARG A 37 10.84 5.87 1.72
CA ARG A 37 11.34 5.74 3.09
C ARG A 37 11.57 4.27 3.47
N LEU A 38 10.63 3.39 3.16
CA LEU A 38 10.78 1.94 3.38
C LEU A 38 12.04 1.42 2.66
N TYR A 39 12.21 1.75 1.38
CA TYR A 39 13.40 1.32 0.63
C TYR A 39 14.70 1.84 1.25
N GLY A 40 14.74 3.10 1.67
CA GLY A 40 15.90 3.65 2.38
C GLY A 40 16.17 2.95 3.73
N GLU A 41 15.14 2.47 4.43
CA GLU A 41 15.27 1.70 5.67
C GLU A 41 15.80 0.28 5.42
N LEU A 42 15.47 -0.33 4.29
CA LEU A 42 16.00 -1.63 3.85
C LEU A 42 17.46 -1.52 3.39
N ASP A 43 17.76 -0.52 2.56
CA ASP A 43 19.12 -0.26 2.06
C ASP A 43 20.10 -0.01 3.22
N LYS A 44 19.71 0.77 4.24
CA LYS A 44 20.50 1.00 5.47
C LYS A 44 20.82 -0.28 6.25
N ARG A 45 20.01 -1.32 6.08
CA ARG A 45 20.20 -2.65 6.69
C ARG A 45 20.88 -3.64 5.73
N GLN A 46 21.39 -3.16 4.60
CA GLN A 46 22.02 -3.98 3.55
C GLN A 46 21.07 -5.03 2.96
N ILE A 47 19.75 -4.78 3.01
CA ILE A 47 18.74 -5.60 2.37
C ILE A 47 18.49 -5.01 0.97
N GLY A 48 19.09 -5.62 -0.06
CA GLY A 48 18.97 -5.14 -1.46
C GLY A 48 17.62 -5.41 -2.12
N PHE A 49 16.69 -6.07 -1.42
CA PHE A 49 15.36 -6.37 -1.92
C PHE A 49 14.44 -5.14 -1.84
N ARG A 50 13.79 -4.82 -2.96
CA ARG A 50 12.80 -3.74 -3.06
C ARG A 50 11.44 -4.32 -3.48
N PRO A 51 10.50 -4.51 -2.56
CA PRO A 51 9.18 -5.05 -2.89
C PRO A 51 8.49 -4.21 -3.97
N HIS A 52 7.91 -4.86 -4.98
CA HIS A 52 7.00 -4.16 -5.90
C HIS A 52 5.75 -3.71 -5.13
N VAL A 53 5.25 -2.51 -5.43
CA VAL A 53 4.09 -1.93 -4.74
C VAL A 53 3.02 -1.56 -5.76
N TRP A 54 1.78 -1.99 -5.52
CA TRP A 54 0.61 -1.69 -6.37
C TRP A 54 -0.62 -1.33 -5.53
N LEU A 55 -1.66 -0.82 -6.19
CA LEU A 55 -2.93 -0.48 -5.55
C LEU A 55 -3.88 -1.70 -5.54
N SER A 56 -4.57 -1.89 -4.43
CA SER A 56 -5.52 -2.99 -4.15
C SER A 56 -6.67 -2.48 -3.29
N GLU A 57 -7.56 -3.37 -2.85
CA GLU A 57 -8.64 -3.05 -1.90
C GLU A 57 -8.12 -2.93 -0.46
N GLU A 58 -7.16 -3.76 -0.07
CA GLU A 58 -6.61 -3.82 1.28
C GLU A 58 -5.08 -3.97 1.30
N TRP A 59 -4.47 -3.86 2.48
CA TRP A 59 -3.05 -4.14 2.68
C TRP A 59 -2.81 -5.64 2.72
N PHE A 60 -1.91 -6.16 1.87
CA PHE A 60 -1.42 -7.53 1.98
C PHE A 60 -0.15 -7.76 1.15
N SER A 61 0.54 -8.85 1.43
CA SER A 61 1.61 -9.40 0.60
C SER A 61 1.19 -10.79 0.14
N PRO A 62 0.93 -11.02 -1.16
CA PRO A 62 0.41 -12.30 -1.63
C PRO A 62 1.46 -13.41 -1.50
N ASP A 63 1.00 -14.62 -1.17
CA ASP A 63 1.86 -15.80 -1.17
C ASP A 63 2.51 -16.01 -2.54
N GLY A 64 3.82 -16.20 -2.55
CA GLY A 64 4.60 -16.45 -3.77
C GLY A 64 4.89 -15.20 -4.61
N VAL A 65 4.36 -14.03 -4.25
CA VAL A 65 4.64 -12.75 -4.90
C VAL A 65 5.44 -11.85 -3.96
N PRO A 66 6.69 -11.52 -4.28
CA PRO A 66 7.53 -10.69 -3.42
C PRO A 66 7.18 -9.20 -3.56
N GLY A 67 6.03 -8.79 -3.03
CA GLY A 67 5.55 -7.41 -3.14
C GLY A 67 4.40 -7.09 -2.19
N ILE A 68 3.95 -5.83 -2.22
CA ILE A 68 3.02 -5.24 -1.26
C ILE A 68 1.85 -4.60 -2.01
N ALA A 69 0.65 -5.08 -1.72
CA ALA A 69 -0.61 -4.48 -2.13
C ALA A 69 -0.98 -3.37 -1.12
N VAL A 70 -1.39 -2.21 -1.64
CA VAL A 70 -1.75 -1.03 -0.82
C VAL A 70 -3.16 -0.57 -1.16
N PRO A 71 -4.01 -0.26 -0.15
CA PRO A 71 -5.36 0.17 -0.42
C PRO A 71 -5.45 1.41 -1.33
N PHE A 72 -6.33 1.33 -2.32
CA PHE A 72 -6.52 2.34 -3.35
C PHE A 72 -6.96 3.68 -2.77
N TYR A 73 -7.64 3.69 -1.61
CA TYR A 73 -8.10 4.92 -0.98
C TYR A 73 -6.95 5.84 -0.55
N LEU A 74 -5.74 5.30 -0.33
CA LEU A 74 -4.52 6.07 -0.04
C LEU A 74 -3.93 6.77 -1.28
N ALA A 75 -4.49 6.50 -2.47
CA ALA A 75 -4.09 7.16 -3.70
C ALA A 75 -4.59 8.61 -3.78
N HIS A 76 -5.60 9.00 -2.99
CA HIS A 76 -6.14 10.36 -3.06
C HIS A 76 -6.94 10.78 -1.81
N PRO A 77 -6.78 12.03 -1.30
CA PRO A 77 -7.48 12.49 -0.09
C PRO A 77 -9.02 12.42 -0.14
N ARG A 78 -9.63 12.53 -1.32
CA ARG A 78 -11.09 12.36 -1.50
C ARG A 78 -11.55 10.94 -1.17
N LEU A 79 -10.74 9.94 -1.54
CA LEU A 79 -11.03 8.53 -1.27
C LEU A 79 -10.79 8.21 0.20
N GLU A 80 -9.71 8.73 0.81
CA GLU A 80 -9.52 8.61 2.26
C GLU A 80 -10.68 9.21 3.07
N ARG A 81 -11.28 10.32 2.60
CA ARG A 81 -12.47 10.89 3.25
C ARG A 81 -13.70 10.00 3.11
N LEU A 82 -13.90 9.38 1.94
CA LEU A 82 -14.99 8.45 1.69
C LEU A 82 -14.83 7.21 2.57
N GLU A 83 -13.64 6.61 2.56
CA GLU A 83 -13.27 5.46 3.38
C GLU A 83 -13.54 5.74 4.86
N ARG A 84 -13.06 6.88 5.36
CA ARG A 84 -13.31 7.28 6.76
C ARG A 84 -14.79 7.41 7.09
N ARG A 85 -15.63 7.88 6.15
CA ARG A 85 -17.06 8.05 6.37
C ARG A 85 -17.77 6.70 6.44
N MET A 86 -17.40 5.76 5.57
CA MET A 86 -18.04 4.45 5.48
C MET A 86 -17.50 3.48 6.54
N MET A 87 -16.18 3.39 6.67
CA MET A 87 -15.46 2.42 7.51
C MET A 87 -15.05 2.99 8.87
N ARG A 88 -15.38 4.27 9.16
CA ARG A 88 -15.01 5.03 10.38
C ARG A 88 -13.52 5.24 10.60
N THR A 89 -12.68 4.54 9.85
CA THR A 89 -11.22 4.56 9.96
C THR A 89 -10.60 4.59 8.56
N VAL A 90 -9.31 4.90 8.49
CA VAL A 90 -8.52 4.81 7.26
C VAL A 90 -7.23 4.12 7.63
N GLU A 91 -7.13 2.83 7.31
CA GLU A 91 -5.95 2.06 7.61
C GLU A 91 -4.75 2.59 6.81
N GLY A 92 -3.66 2.92 7.50
CA GLY A 92 -2.52 3.60 6.86
C GLY A 92 -2.74 5.08 6.51
N GLY A 93 -3.83 5.72 6.96
CA GLY A 93 -4.07 7.14 6.68
C GLY A 93 -2.97 8.08 7.23
N SER A 94 -2.42 7.79 8.41
CA SER A 94 -1.31 8.56 8.99
C SER A 94 0.05 8.03 8.52
N SER A 95 1.07 8.90 8.50
CA SER A 95 2.42 8.45 8.12
C SER A 95 2.98 7.39 9.04
N GLU A 96 2.63 7.42 10.33
CA GLU A 96 3.08 6.43 11.30
C GLU A 96 2.42 5.07 11.04
N SER A 97 1.09 5.04 10.91
CA SER A 97 0.36 3.79 10.71
C SER A 97 0.71 3.12 9.38
N ALA A 98 0.82 3.89 8.29
CA ALA A 98 1.28 3.34 7.01
C ALA A 98 2.70 2.80 7.08
N MET A 99 3.62 3.50 7.75
CA MET A 99 4.99 2.99 7.88
C MET A 99 5.06 1.73 8.73
N ARG A 100 4.18 1.58 9.74
CA ARG A 100 4.06 0.33 10.50
C ARG A 100 3.61 -0.82 9.60
N ILE A 101 2.57 -0.62 8.81
CA ILE A 101 2.02 -1.66 7.91
C ILE A 101 3.00 -1.98 6.79
N LEU A 102 3.57 -0.98 6.12
CA LEU A 102 4.58 -1.17 5.07
C LEU A 102 5.77 -2.01 5.54
N ARG A 103 6.23 -1.85 6.78
CA ARG A 103 7.32 -2.66 7.34
C ARG A 103 6.87 -4.09 7.64
N HIS A 104 5.65 -4.26 8.14
CA HIS A 104 5.07 -5.59 8.36
C HIS A 104 4.97 -6.36 7.03
N GLU A 105 4.38 -5.75 6.02
CA GLU A 105 4.24 -6.32 4.69
C GLU A 105 5.59 -6.54 3.99
N ALA A 106 6.55 -5.64 4.17
CA ALA A 106 7.91 -5.87 3.70
C ALA A 106 8.54 -7.13 4.30
N GLY A 107 8.23 -7.45 5.56
CA GLY A 107 8.65 -8.70 6.19
C GLY A 107 8.13 -9.93 5.44
N HIS A 108 6.84 -9.97 5.12
CA HIS A 108 6.24 -11.04 4.32
C HIS A 108 6.82 -11.11 2.91
N ALA A 109 7.01 -9.97 2.26
CA ALA A 109 7.61 -9.90 0.93
C ALA A 109 9.06 -10.39 0.91
N ILE A 110 9.87 -10.06 1.94
CA ILE A 110 11.24 -10.55 2.13
C ILE A 110 11.24 -12.06 2.35
N ASP A 111 10.38 -12.56 3.23
CA ASP A 111 10.25 -14.00 3.48
C ASP A 111 9.91 -14.76 2.19
N THR A 112 8.99 -14.22 1.39
CA THR A 112 8.64 -14.77 0.08
C THR A 112 9.83 -14.73 -0.89
N ALA A 113 10.51 -13.58 -1.01
CA ALA A 113 11.63 -13.39 -1.94
C ALA A 113 12.81 -14.34 -1.67
N TYR A 114 13.16 -14.53 -0.39
CA TYR A 114 14.29 -15.36 0.02
C TYR A 114 13.88 -16.77 0.48
N ARG A 115 12.58 -17.10 0.41
CA ARG A 115 11.98 -18.36 0.83
C ARG A 115 12.39 -18.74 2.26
N LEU A 116 12.38 -17.78 3.20
CA LEU A 116 12.96 -17.98 4.53
C LEU A 116 12.27 -19.13 5.29
N ARG A 117 10.93 -19.21 5.26
CA ARG A 117 10.15 -20.35 5.82
C ARG A 117 10.51 -21.73 5.26
N ARG A 118 11.19 -21.81 4.10
CA ARG A 118 11.65 -23.07 3.52
C ARG A 118 13.03 -23.50 4.02
N ARG A 119 13.78 -22.60 4.67
CA ARG A 119 15.11 -22.91 5.19
C ARG A 119 15.00 -23.78 6.44
N LYS A 120 15.83 -24.82 6.52
CA LYS A 120 15.85 -25.77 7.63
C LYS A 120 15.96 -25.06 8.99
N ARG A 121 16.94 -24.16 9.12
CA ARG A 121 17.18 -23.34 10.33
C ARG A 121 15.94 -22.54 10.78
N TRP A 122 15.05 -22.14 9.87
CA TRP A 122 13.83 -21.41 10.22
C TRP A 122 12.78 -22.32 10.88
N ARG A 123 12.77 -23.61 10.53
CA ARG A 123 11.80 -24.59 11.08
C ARG A 123 12.25 -25.21 12.40
N GLU A 124 13.48 -24.93 12.82
CA GLU A 124 14.09 -25.41 14.07
C GLU A 124 13.85 -24.44 15.23
N VAL A 125 13.20 -23.30 14.98
CA VAL A 125 12.82 -22.25 15.95
C VAL A 125 11.30 -22.23 16.07
#